data_AF-A0A822A045-F1
#
_entry.id   AF-A0A822A045-F1
#
_cell.length_a   1.000
_cell.length_b   1.000
_cell.length_c   1.000
_cell.angle_alpha   90.00
_cell.angle_beta   90.00
_cell.angle_gamma   90.00
#
_symmetry.space_group_name_H-M   'P 1'
#
loop_
_entity.id
_entity.type
_entity.pdbx_description
1 polymer ?
#
loop_
_entity_poly.entity_id
_entity_poly.type
_entity_poly.pdbx_seq_one_letter_code
_entity_poly.pdbx_strand_id
1 'polypeptide(L)'
;MADICYGEFYCNKSNVTTNRITFIVHIDGSLLIKSSKQSMWPCFASIVELPPPIRDYQKNIVLLSLWTSRVKPDPDVFLHETIEELKLLINNGTSIFINGQEYVISFGTQYFISDLPAKALFCKTINFNGYSACTECHSTGMFSDFTNYLYGTI
;
A
#
# COMPACT_ATOMS: atom_id res chain seq x y z
N MET A 1 19.15 -0.33 -8.14
CA MET A 1 17.71 -0.18 -7.86
C MET A 1 17.59 -0.11 -6.35
N ALA A 2 17.19 1.01 -5.78
CA ALA A 2 17.05 1.12 -4.33
C ALA A 2 15.86 0.26 -3.89
N ASP A 3 16.09 -0.66 -2.94
CA ASP A 3 15.06 -1.55 -2.36
C ASP A 3 13.91 -0.78 -1.70
N ILE A 4 14.21 0.42 -1.21
CA ILE A 4 13.26 1.35 -0.59
C ILE A 4 13.62 2.75 -1.07
N CYS A 5 12.62 3.55 -1.43
CA CYS A 5 12.82 4.99 -1.61
C CYS A 5 13.40 5.58 -0.31
N TYR A 6 14.48 6.36 -0.41
CA TYR A 6 15.21 6.90 0.75
C TYR A 6 15.88 5.85 1.67
N GLY A 7 16.21 4.65 1.17
CA GLY A 7 16.92 3.63 1.96
C GLY A 7 18.22 4.13 2.63
N GLU A 8 18.92 5.09 2.01
CA GLU A 8 20.10 5.75 2.61
C GLU A 8 19.80 6.48 3.93
N PHE A 9 18.59 7.02 4.09
CA PHE A 9 18.14 7.65 5.34
C PHE A 9 18.02 6.63 6.48
N TYR A 10 17.67 5.38 6.16
CA TYR A 10 17.59 4.28 7.11
C TYR A 10 18.97 3.67 7.40
N CYS A 11 19.85 3.60 6.40
CA CYS A 11 21.23 3.12 6.58
C CYS A 11 22.09 4.08 7.42
N ASN A 12 21.89 5.40 7.33
CA ASN A 12 22.70 6.40 8.04
C ASN A 12 22.28 6.67 9.50
N LYS A 13 21.26 5.97 10.02
CA LYS A 13 20.72 6.18 11.37
C LYS A 13 21.33 5.26 12.44
N SER A 14 22.57 4.81 12.24
CA SER A 14 23.24 3.78 13.05
C SER A 14 23.39 4.07 14.56
N ASN A 15 23.06 5.29 15.02
CA ASN A 15 23.24 5.70 16.43
C ASN A 15 21.96 6.15 17.15
N VAL A 16 20.77 6.07 16.53
CA VAL A 16 19.51 6.37 17.24
C VAL A 16 18.60 5.15 17.18
N THR A 17 18.52 4.41 18.29
CA THR A 17 17.54 3.33 18.49
C THR A 17 16.16 3.95 18.66
N THR A 18 15.55 4.38 17.55
CA THR A 18 14.12 4.73 17.57
C THR A 18 13.33 3.45 17.44
N ASN A 19 12.54 3.09 18.46
CA ASN A 19 11.50 2.08 18.38
C ASN A 19 10.39 2.59 17.44
N ARG A 20 10.65 2.52 16.14
CA ARG A 20 9.76 3.01 15.09
C ARG A 20 9.44 1.87 14.15
N ILE A 21 8.16 1.76 13.81
CA ILE A 21 7.67 0.86 12.78
C ILE A 21 7.07 1.72 11.66
N THR A 22 7.62 1.60 10.46
CA THR A 22 7.12 2.27 9.27
C THR A 22 6.50 1.24 8.34
N PHE A 23 5.26 1.46 7.93
CA PHE A 23 4.55 0.60 6.99
C PHE A 23 4.63 1.10 5.56
N ILE A 24 4.82 0.17 4.63
CA ILE A 24 4.45 0.31 3.22
C ILE A 24 3.17 -0.47 3.04
N VAL A 25 2.07 0.22 2.73
CA VAL A 25 0.76 -0.39 2.57
C VAL A 25 0.58 -0.80 1.12
N HIS A 26 0.11 -2.01 0.90
CA HIS A 26 -0.14 -2.60 -0.40
C HIS A 26 -1.62 -2.98 -0.51
N ILE A 27 -2.22 -2.64 -1.64
CA ILE A 27 -3.61 -3.05 -1.93
C ILE A 27 -3.66 -3.60 -3.35
N ASP A 28 -4.19 -4.82 -3.46
CA ASP A 28 -4.31 -5.54 -4.72
C ASP A 28 -5.70 -6.18 -4.82
N GLY A 29 -6.13 -6.51 -6.03
CA GLY A 29 -7.40 -7.17 -6.31
C GLY A 29 -7.19 -8.41 -7.17
N SER A 30 -7.62 -9.56 -6.67
CA SER A 30 -7.50 -10.84 -7.40
C SER A 30 -8.79 -11.64 -7.38
N LEU A 31 -9.03 -12.41 -8.45
CA LEU A 31 -10.14 -13.35 -8.51
C LEU A 31 -9.81 -14.57 -7.63
N LEU A 32 -10.74 -14.94 -6.75
CA LEU A 32 -10.55 -16.12 -5.88
C LEU A 32 -10.59 -17.43 -6.67
N ILE A 33 -11.46 -17.49 -7.68
CA ILE A 33 -11.60 -18.65 -8.57
C ILE A 33 -11.70 -18.10 -9.99
N LYS A 34 -10.84 -18.58 -10.90
CA LYS A 34 -10.74 -18.10 -12.30
C LYS A 34 -12.08 -18.05 -13.05
N SER A 35 -13.05 -18.90 -12.69
CA SER A 35 -14.37 -18.99 -13.32
C SER A 35 -15.50 -18.31 -12.54
N SER A 36 -15.23 -17.80 -11.34
CA SER A 36 -16.25 -17.15 -10.50
C SER A 36 -16.17 -15.63 -10.61
N LYS A 37 -17.31 -14.96 -10.37
CA LYS A 37 -17.33 -13.51 -10.15
C LYS A 37 -16.80 -13.09 -8.76
N GLN A 38 -16.32 -14.04 -7.96
CA GLN A 38 -15.85 -13.77 -6.60
C GLN A 38 -14.43 -13.18 -6.64
N SER A 39 -14.29 -11.99 -6.07
CA SER A 39 -13.01 -11.29 -5.92
C SER A 39 -12.59 -11.20 -4.46
N MET A 40 -11.27 -11.10 -4.26
CA MET A 40 -10.63 -10.84 -2.98
C MET A 40 -9.70 -9.64 -3.12
N TRP A 41 -9.80 -8.73 -2.16
CA TRP A 41 -8.99 -7.52 -2.09
C TRP A 41 -8.31 -7.48 -0.72
N PRO A 42 -7.05 -7.93 -0.62
CA PRO A 42 -6.26 -7.78 0.59
C PRO A 42 -5.65 -6.36 0.66
N CYS A 43 -5.69 -5.77 1.85
CA CYS A 43 -4.85 -4.65 2.25
C CYS A 43 -3.83 -5.19 3.25
N PHE A 44 -2.55 -5.11 2.90
CA PHE A 44 -1.46 -5.64 3.72
C PHE A 44 -0.29 -4.66 3.79
N ALA A 45 0.57 -4.81 4.78
CA ALA A 45 1.70 -3.92 4.99
C ALA A 45 3.01 -4.65 5.19
N SER A 46 4.05 -4.10 4.56
CA SER A 46 5.45 -4.49 4.77
C SER A 46 6.09 -3.56 5.81
N ILE A 47 6.96 -4.11 6.67
CA ILE A 47 7.68 -3.33 7.70
C ILE A 47 9.04 -2.89 7.16
N VAL A 48 9.25 -1.58 7.05
CA VAL A 48 10.48 -0.98 6.49
C VAL A 48 11.72 -1.36 7.31
N GLU A 49 11.61 -1.43 8.62
CA GLU A 49 12.74 -1.69 9.50
C GLU A 49 13.24 -3.14 9.46
N LEU A 50 12.49 -4.06 8.83
CA LEU A 50 12.98 -5.40 8.52
C LEU A 50 13.88 -5.34 7.27
N PRO A 51 15.11 -5.90 7.28
CA PRO A 51 15.95 -5.92 6.09
C PRO A 51 15.45 -6.96 5.06
N PRO A 52 15.70 -6.78 3.75
CA PRO A 52 15.56 -7.86 2.78
C PRO A 52 16.55 -9.01 3.07
N PRO A 53 16.19 -10.26 2.77
CA PRO A 53 14.90 -10.73 2.25
C PRO A 53 13.85 -10.95 3.36
N ILE A 54 14.18 -10.68 4.63
CA ILE A 54 13.33 -10.98 5.78
C ILE A 54 11.99 -10.24 5.68
N ARG A 55 12.01 -8.99 5.22
CA ARG A 55 10.79 -8.19 4.97
C ARG A 55 9.78 -8.88 4.06
N ASP A 56 10.26 -9.59 3.03
CA ASP A 56 9.42 -10.14 1.96
C ASP A 56 8.85 -11.51 2.28
N TYR A 57 9.25 -12.11 3.40
CA TYR A 57 8.67 -13.36 3.86
C TYR A 57 7.21 -13.15 4.26
N GLN A 58 6.31 -13.97 3.72
CA GLN A 58 4.86 -13.88 3.98
C GLN A 58 4.50 -13.82 5.47
N LYS A 59 5.26 -14.50 6.33
CA LYS A 59 5.08 -14.48 7.80
C LYS A 59 5.35 -13.11 8.47
N ASN A 60 6.05 -12.22 7.76
CA ASN A 60 6.43 -10.89 8.21
C ASN A 60 5.60 -9.78 7.52
N ILE A 61 4.66 -10.17 6.65
CA ILE A 61 3.68 -9.27 6.05
C ILE A 61 2.47 -9.19 6.98
N VAL A 62 2.06 -7.97 7.32
CA VAL A 62 0.92 -7.73 8.20
C VAL A 62 -0.34 -7.61 7.35
N LEU A 63 -1.34 -8.46 7.56
CA LEU A 63 -2.66 -8.29 6.95
C LEU A 63 -3.43 -7.23 7.74
N LEU A 64 -3.82 -6.13 7.08
CA LEU A 64 -4.56 -5.04 7.71
C LEU A 64 -6.07 -5.21 7.52
N SER A 65 -6.50 -5.56 6.31
CA SER A 65 -7.92 -5.86 6.03
C SER A 65 -8.08 -6.77 4.84
N LEU A 66 -9.24 -7.42 4.76
CA LEU A 66 -9.57 -8.36 3.69
C LEU A 66 -11.03 -8.21 3.27
N TRP A 67 -11.25 -7.92 1.99
CA TRP A 67 -12.58 -7.88 1.41
C TRP A 67 -12.78 -9.04 0.45
N THR A 68 -13.83 -9.84 0.67
CA THR A 68 -14.20 -10.93 -0.23
C THR A 68 -15.64 -10.76 -0.67
N SER A 69 -15.86 -10.40 -1.94
CA SER A 69 -17.21 -10.24 -2.49
C SER A 69 -17.25 -10.51 -3.99
N ARG A 70 -18.47 -10.75 -4.50
CA ARG A 70 -18.75 -10.81 -5.95
C ARG A 70 -18.72 -9.43 -6.62
N VAL A 71 -18.69 -8.38 -5.81
CA VAL A 71 -18.65 -6.98 -6.24
C VAL A 71 -17.35 -6.36 -5.72
N LYS A 72 -16.79 -5.43 -6.50
CA LYS A 72 -15.63 -4.64 -6.07
C LYS A 72 -15.97 -3.89 -4.78
N PRO A 73 -14.99 -3.73 -3.86
CA PRO A 73 -15.23 -2.96 -2.64
C PRO A 73 -15.57 -1.51 -2.97
N ASP A 74 -16.44 -0.92 -2.16
CA ASP A 74 -16.43 0.52 -1.99
C ASP A 74 -15.16 0.87 -1.19
N PRO A 75 -14.21 1.65 -1.76
CA PRO A 75 -12.98 2.04 -1.08
C PRO A 75 -13.19 2.64 0.30
N ASP A 76 -14.22 3.48 0.45
CA ASP A 76 -14.45 4.20 1.70
C ASP A 76 -14.84 3.20 2.77
N VAL A 77 -15.76 2.29 2.46
CA VAL A 77 -16.22 1.26 3.41
C VAL A 77 -15.12 0.26 3.72
N PHE A 78 -14.39 -0.18 2.70
CA PHE A 78 -13.36 -1.20 2.86
C PHE A 78 -12.16 -0.72 3.68
N LEU A 79 -11.73 0.52 3.49
CA LEU A 79 -10.52 1.04 4.13
C LEU A 79 -10.78 1.91 5.36
N HIS A 80 -12.04 2.25 5.68
CA HIS A 80 -12.36 3.17 6.77
C HIS A 80 -11.70 2.77 8.09
N GLU A 81 -12.03 1.58 8.60
CA GLU A 81 -11.54 1.09 9.89
C GLU A 81 -10.01 0.99 9.89
N THR A 82 -9.41 0.46 8.83
CA THR A 82 -7.96 0.35 8.69
C THR A 82 -7.27 1.72 8.73
N ILE A 83 -7.83 2.73 8.06
CA ILE A 83 -7.27 4.08 8.05
C ILE A 83 -7.41 4.74 9.42
N GLU A 84 -8.55 4.59 10.09
CA GLU A 84 -8.75 5.17 11.42
C GLU A 84 -7.83 4.51 12.47
N GLU A 85 -7.67 3.19 12.45
CA GLU A 85 -6.72 2.49 13.31
C GLU A 85 -5.27 2.94 13.05
N LEU A 86 -4.87 3.04 11.77
CA LEU A 86 -3.53 3.53 11.42
C LEU A 86 -3.31 4.97 11.89
N LYS A 87 -4.30 5.86 11.73
CA LYS A 87 -4.21 7.24 12.25
C LYS A 87 -4.02 7.26 13.76
N LEU A 88 -4.77 6.45 14.50
CA LEU A 88 -4.64 6.34 15.95
C LEU A 88 -3.24 5.85 16.33
N LEU A 89 -2.72 4.81 15.68
CA LEU A 89 -1.38 4.30 15.93
C LEU A 89 -0.28 5.31 15.58
N ILE A 90 -0.42 6.05 14.48
CA ILE A 90 0.55 7.07 14.05
C ILE A 90 0.56 8.25 15.03
N ASN A 91 -0.62 8.70 15.49
CA ASN A 91 -0.73 9.87 16.37
C ASN A 91 -0.33 9.56 17.80
N ASN A 92 -0.69 8.38 18.31
CA ASN A 92 -0.56 8.06 19.73
C ASN A 92 0.61 7.10 20.03
N GLY A 93 1.10 6.36 19.02
CA GLY A 93 2.02 5.26 19.25
C GLY A 93 1.37 4.07 19.97
N THR A 94 2.21 3.17 20.47
CA THR A 94 1.78 2.11 21.41
C THR A 94 2.93 1.75 22.36
N SER A 95 2.65 1.06 23.45
CA SER A 95 3.66 0.52 24.37
C SER A 95 3.52 -0.99 24.45
N ILE A 96 4.62 -1.72 24.29
CA ILE A 96 4.64 -3.18 24.48
C ILE A 96 5.62 -3.57 25.58
N PHE A 97 5.34 -4.66 26.28
CA PHE A 97 6.24 -5.20 27.28
C PHE A 97 6.96 -6.44 26.73
N ILE A 98 8.29 -6.40 26.72
CA ILE A 98 9.14 -7.54 26.33
C ILE A 98 10.04 -7.85 27.53
N ASN A 99 9.98 -9.08 28.04
CA ASN A 99 10.77 -9.53 29.20
C ASN A 99 10.65 -8.60 30.43
N GLY A 100 9.47 -8.03 30.65
CA GLY A 100 9.20 -7.11 31.77
C GLY A 100 9.67 -5.67 31.55
N GLN A 101 10.29 -5.35 30.41
CA GLN A 101 10.68 -4.01 30.03
C GLN A 101 9.66 -3.40 29.07
N GLU A 102 9.25 -2.15 29.32
CA GLU A 102 8.37 -1.38 28.45
C GLU A 102 9.13 -0.79 27.25
N TYR A 103 8.57 -0.94 26.07
CA TYR A 103 9.03 -0.36 24.82
C TYR A 103 7.92 0.50 24.23
N VAL A 104 8.10 1.81 24.24
CA VAL A 104 7.25 2.74 23.51
C VAL A 104 7.62 2.68 22.04
N ILE A 105 6.64 2.40 21.18
CA ILE A 105 6.76 2.27 19.73
C ILE A 105 6.00 3.42 19.08
N SER A 106 6.68 4.08 18.14
CA SER A 106 6.07 5.06 17.24
C SER A 106 5.78 4.43 15.88
N PHE A 107 4.70 4.88 15.23
CA PHE A 107 4.33 4.37 13.90
C PHE A 107 4.47 5.43 12.82
N GLY A 108 4.50 4.97 11.58
CA GLY A 108 4.37 5.81 10.40
C GLY A 108 4.00 5.00 9.17
N THR A 109 3.61 5.69 8.11
CA THR A 109 3.35 5.12 6.79
C THR A 109 4.18 5.87 5.76
N GLN A 110 4.73 5.15 4.80
CA GLN A 110 5.58 5.72 3.75
C GLN A 110 4.84 5.87 2.43
N TYR A 111 4.20 4.78 1.98
CA TYR A 111 3.53 4.72 0.68
C TYR A 111 2.31 3.81 0.72
N PHE A 112 1.39 4.08 -0.20
CA PHE A 112 0.35 3.15 -0.63
C PHE A 112 0.72 2.67 -2.04
N ILE A 113 0.94 1.37 -2.17
CA ILE A 113 1.32 0.72 -3.42
C ILE A 113 0.13 -0.09 -3.92
N SER A 114 -0.25 0.15 -5.16
CA SER A 114 -1.30 -0.60 -5.84
C SER A 114 -1.03 -0.62 -7.34
N ASP A 115 -1.57 -1.61 -8.04
CA ASP A 115 -1.57 -1.61 -9.50
C ASP A 115 -2.46 -0.47 -10.04
N LEU A 116 -2.29 -0.08 -11.30
CA LEU A 116 -3.06 1.05 -11.87
C LEU A 116 -4.59 0.85 -11.80
N PRO A 117 -5.16 -0.34 -12.09
CA PRO A 117 -6.58 -0.62 -11.87
C PRO A 117 -7.05 -0.42 -10.42
N ALA A 118 -6.31 -0.92 -9.43
CA ALA A 118 -6.63 -0.75 -8.02
C ALA A 118 -6.46 0.71 -7.59
N LYS A 119 -5.39 1.39 -8.03
CA LYS A 119 -5.18 2.83 -7.77
C LYS A 119 -6.36 3.65 -8.28
N ALA A 120 -6.86 3.37 -9.48
CA ALA A 120 -8.04 4.06 -10.02
C ALA A 120 -9.29 3.84 -9.16
N LEU A 121 -9.50 2.61 -8.66
CA LEU A 121 -10.59 2.30 -7.74
C LEU A 121 -10.47 3.10 -6.44
N PHE A 122 -9.32 3.02 -5.77
CA PHE A 122 -9.12 3.63 -4.44
C PHE A 122 -9.02 5.16 -4.47
N CYS A 123 -8.42 5.72 -5.53
CA CYS A 123 -8.38 7.17 -5.73
C CYS A 123 -9.67 7.72 -6.36
N LYS A 124 -10.64 6.86 -6.68
CA LYS A 124 -11.89 7.22 -7.38
C LYS A 124 -11.64 8.00 -8.67
N THR A 125 -10.59 7.63 -9.40
CA THR A 125 -10.23 8.23 -10.68
C THR A 125 -10.67 7.36 -11.85
N ILE A 126 -10.57 7.90 -13.07
CA ILE A 126 -10.80 7.09 -14.27
C ILE A 126 -9.74 6.00 -14.37
N ASN A 127 -10.10 4.86 -14.95
CA ASN A 127 -9.18 3.75 -15.18
C ASN A 127 -8.00 4.19 -16.04
N PHE A 128 -6.87 3.50 -15.93
CA PHE A 128 -5.62 3.76 -16.66
C PHE A 128 -5.76 3.89 -18.20
N ASN A 129 -6.81 3.32 -18.79
CA ASN A 129 -7.16 3.48 -20.21
C ASN A 129 -8.02 4.72 -20.50
N GLY A 130 -8.11 5.69 -19.58
CA GLY A 130 -8.83 6.94 -19.76
C GLY A 130 -7.92 8.06 -20.26
N TYR A 131 -8.50 9.04 -20.97
CA TYR A 131 -7.74 10.17 -21.52
C TYR A 131 -7.01 10.99 -20.45
N SER A 132 -7.53 11.13 -19.24
CA SER A 132 -6.87 11.83 -18.11
C SER A 132 -6.65 10.88 -16.92
N ALA A 133 -6.09 9.69 -17.16
CA ALA A 133 -5.98 8.65 -16.14
C ALA A 133 -4.73 8.73 -15.26
N CYS A 134 -3.78 9.59 -15.62
CA CYS A 134 -2.57 9.81 -14.84
C CYS A 134 -2.93 10.42 -13.47
N THR A 135 -2.48 9.78 -12.39
CA THR A 135 -2.69 10.26 -11.01
C THR A 135 -1.57 11.19 -10.55
N GLU A 136 -0.47 11.27 -11.30
CA GLU A 136 0.72 12.07 -10.98
C GLU A 136 0.86 13.30 -11.89
N CYS A 137 0.09 13.37 -12.98
CA CYS A 137 0.25 14.36 -14.04
C CYS A 137 -1.09 14.73 -14.67
N HIS A 138 -1.19 15.95 -15.22
CA HIS A 138 -2.39 16.44 -15.91
C HIS A 138 -2.40 16.15 -17.43
N SER A 139 -1.41 15.39 -17.92
CA SER A 139 -1.29 15.07 -19.34
C SER A 139 -2.49 14.26 -19.82
N THR A 140 -3.05 14.67 -20.96
CA THR A 140 -4.15 13.95 -21.61
C THR A 140 -3.55 12.97 -22.63
N GLY A 141 -3.90 11.69 -22.53
CA GLY A 141 -3.48 10.65 -23.46
C GLY A 141 -4.03 10.88 -24.86
N MET A 142 -3.27 10.50 -25.87
CA MET A 142 -3.68 10.55 -27.27
C MET A 142 -4.00 9.12 -27.74
N PHE A 143 -5.10 8.96 -28.47
CA PHE A 143 -5.46 7.67 -29.04
C PHE A 143 -4.59 7.38 -30.25
N SER A 144 -3.95 6.20 -30.29
CA SER A 144 -3.26 5.71 -31.48
C SER A 144 -4.12 4.70 -32.20
N ASP A 145 -4.52 5.01 -33.43
CA ASP A 145 -5.20 4.05 -34.32
C ASP A 145 -4.29 2.85 -34.67
N PHE A 146 -2.97 3.00 -34.53
CA PHE A 146 -2.00 1.94 -34.87
C PHE A 146 -1.87 0.87 -33.78
N THR A 147 -1.97 1.27 -32.51
CA THR A 147 -1.81 0.35 -31.38
C THR A 147 -3.12 0.01 -30.69
N ASN A 148 -4.22 0.72 -30.99
CA ASN A 148 -5.49 0.66 -30.23
C ASN A 148 -5.32 0.94 -28.73
N TYR A 149 -4.28 1.69 -28.35
CA TYR A 149 -4.03 2.10 -26.97
C TYR A 149 -3.91 3.62 -26.87
N LEU A 150 -4.33 4.14 -25.72
CA LEU A 150 -4.04 5.51 -25.31
C LEU A 150 -2.61 5.55 -24.79
N TYR A 151 -1.79 6.43 -25.35
CA TYR A 151 -0.44 6.69 -24.87
C TYR A 151 -0.36 8.14 -24.38
N GLY A 152 0.23 8.32 -23.20
CA GLY A 152 0.51 9.63 -22.63
C GLY A 152 1.99 9.95 -22.77
N THR A 153 2.31 11.14 -23.27
CA THR A 153 3.68 11.66 -23.21
C THR A 153 3.93 12.11 -21.76
N ILE A 154 4.92 11.49 -21.10
CA ILE A 154 5.46 11.93 -19.82
C ILE A 154 6.63 12.86 -20.11
#